data_AF-A0A914VAK2-F1
#
_entry.id   AF-A0A914VAK2-F1
#
_cell.length_a   1.000
_cell.length_b   1.000
_cell.length_c   1.000
_cell.angle_alpha   90.00
_cell.angle_beta   90.00
_cell.angle_gamma   90.00
#
_symmetry.space_group_name_H-M   'P 1'
#
loop_
_entity.id
_entity.type
_entity.pdbx_description
1 polymer ?
#
loop_
_entity_poly.entity_id
_entity_poly.type
_entity_poly.pdbx_seq_one_letter_code
_entity_poly.pdbx_strand_id
1 'polypeptide(L)'
;MAVFRLSLLILLAVSISAVVVYGQDIAALCRSAEGTKSCGQCIKQHPECAWCTDPNFKGHMRCGHKPSFEADVCRSEYVYTPETQVQIPQQSNFPLGSVRPDGATTTQLDPQQVLVKMKPGAVVEVPIKYIHKDPKITDMFIQTSEFRTLGVGLDFSIDCNGNRVQGRQCSPIKVDETVTFYAKVSLNECKAGGDIAVSIGISGYNTVSALYITPLCGCECEKLQNQERRSPACTSNGNLVCGVCVCDEGKGGTNCECNLDTYDVKSSYELENTCRKTPDAHICNGAGQCRCGQCQCDADYITGKFCECDGVSCPVHDGKMCAANGQCVCGTCQCEEGFSGADCSCADDSTPCLEGGIVCNGNGACECGKCVCNSGFGGPTCGTVQDADDEEIESAPSAEDDKGEEEYETEDNGDTTAEPAEDSSDSSESAEAEPSGSSRLWPSALLIALLLAVRR
;
A
#
# COMPACT_ATOMS: atom_id res chain seq x y z
N MET A 1 51.80 31.88 -31.90
CA MET A 1 52.46 30.78 -31.14
C MET A 1 51.81 30.72 -29.77
N ALA A 2 51.74 29.53 -29.16
CA ALA A 2 50.83 29.22 -28.04
C ALA A 2 49.32 29.38 -28.42
N VAL A 3 48.36 28.76 -27.73
CA VAL A 3 48.46 27.85 -26.57
C VAL A 3 47.94 26.46 -26.98
N PHE A 4 48.61 25.40 -26.48
CA PHE A 4 48.11 24.02 -26.49
C PHE A 4 48.10 23.53 -25.03
N ARG A 5 47.21 22.57 -24.70
CA ARG A 5 46.84 22.07 -23.36
C ARG A 5 45.66 22.80 -22.69
N LEU A 6 44.49 22.18 -22.76
CA LEU A 6 43.66 21.96 -21.58
C LEU A 6 43.19 20.49 -21.63
N SER A 7 43.27 19.78 -20.51
CA SER A 7 43.19 18.32 -20.47
C SER A 7 41.82 17.81 -20.03
N LEU A 8 41.28 16.84 -20.77
CA LEU A 8 40.68 15.60 -20.26
C LEU A 8 39.99 15.69 -18.87
N LEU A 9 38.82 16.31 -18.77
CA LEU A 9 37.97 16.22 -17.57
C LEU A 9 36.46 16.50 -17.81
N ILE A 10 35.92 16.09 -18.97
CA ILE A 10 34.48 16.24 -19.30
C ILE A 10 33.88 14.89 -19.76
N LEU A 11 34.03 13.86 -18.92
CA LEU A 11 33.39 12.54 -19.09
C LEU A 11 33.14 11.89 -17.71
N LEU A 12 32.17 12.41 -16.95
CA LEU A 12 31.41 11.68 -15.89
C LEU A 12 30.36 12.61 -15.24
N ALA A 13 29.43 13.11 -16.06
CA ALA A 13 28.27 13.89 -15.59
C ALA A 13 26.99 13.54 -16.37
N VAL A 14 26.89 12.30 -16.86
CA VAL A 14 25.61 11.77 -17.34
C VAL A 14 24.77 11.49 -16.09
N SER A 15 23.84 12.38 -15.81
CA SER A 15 22.90 12.26 -14.70
C SER A 15 22.19 10.91 -14.78
N ILE A 16 22.44 10.02 -13.82
CA ILE A 16 21.60 8.85 -13.60
C ILE A 16 20.24 9.40 -13.17
N SER A 17 19.35 9.55 -14.14
CA SER A 17 17.93 9.76 -13.90
C SER A 17 17.41 8.45 -13.34
N ALA A 18 17.60 8.28 -12.04
CA ALA A 18 16.97 7.22 -11.29
C ALA A 18 15.46 7.43 -11.46
N VAL A 19 14.86 6.66 -12.38
CA VAL A 19 13.42 6.49 -12.42
C VAL A 19 13.08 5.75 -11.14
N VAL A 20 12.84 6.52 -10.08
CA VAL A 20 12.21 6.03 -8.87
C VAL A 20 10.84 5.55 -9.34
N VAL A 21 10.75 4.23 -9.54
CA VAL A 21 9.46 3.55 -9.69
C VAL A 21 8.83 3.63 -8.31
N TYR A 22 8.20 4.77 -8.04
CA TYR A 22 7.28 4.95 -6.92
C TYR A 22 6.19 3.89 -7.11
N GLY A 23 6.35 2.75 -6.42
CA GLY A 23 5.27 1.80 -6.24
C GLY A 23 4.10 2.58 -5.66
N GLN A 24 2.99 2.65 -6.40
CA GLN A 24 1.86 3.45 -5.97
C GLN A 24 1.36 2.90 -4.63
N ASP A 25 1.17 3.78 -3.64
CA ASP A 25 0.55 3.35 -2.39
C ASP A 25 -0.91 2.94 -2.68
N ILE A 26 -1.12 1.63 -2.73
CA ILE A 26 -2.42 1.00 -2.99
C ILE A 26 -3.42 1.41 -1.89
N ALA A 27 -2.98 1.57 -0.64
CA ALA A 27 -3.87 2.02 0.43
C ALA A 27 -4.32 3.47 0.19
N ALA A 28 -3.42 4.37 -0.23
CA ALA A 28 -3.80 5.74 -0.62
C ALA A 28 -4.72 5.78 -1.86
N LEU A 29 -4.49 4.93 -2.87
CA LEU A 29 -5.38 4.81 -4.03
C LEU A 29 -6.80 4.39 -3.61
N CYS A 30 -6.93 3.30 -2.83
CA CYS A 30 -8.23 2.83 -2.36
C CYS A 30 -8.93 3.86 -1.45
N ARG A 31 -8.18 4.51 -0.55
CA ARG A 31 -8.71 5.49 0.42
C ARG A 31 -8.97 6.88 -0.18
N SER A 32 -8.70 7.09 -1.46
CA SER A 32 -8.90 8.36 -2.16
C SER A 32 -10.33 8.91 -2.04
N ALA A 33 -10.47 10.22 -2.25
CA ALA A 33 -11.78 10.90 -2.28
C ALA A 33 -12.72 10.39 -3.39
N GLU A 34 -12.23 9.65 -4.39
CA GLU A 34 -13.06 8.94 -5.37
C GLU A 34 -13.38 7.51 -4.92
N GLY A 35 -12.37 6.74 -4.49
CA GLY A 35 -12.53 5.36 -4.03
C GLY A 35 -13.47 5.19 -2.84
N THR A 36 -13.58 6.21 -1.99
CA THR A 36 -14.48 6.23 -0.83
C THR A 36 -15.96 6.51 -1.14
N LYS A 37 -16.31 6.96 -2.36
CA LYS A 37 -17.69 7.36 -2.72
C LYS A 37 -18.68 6.19 -2.82
N SER A 38 -18.25 5.04 -3.34
CA SER A 38 -19.08 3.83 -3.40
C SER A 38 -18.21 2.58 -3.56
N CYS A 39 -18.80 1.41 -3.32
CA CYS A 39 -18.17 0.13 -3.59
C CYS A 39 -17.67 0.03 -5.05
N GLY A 40 -18.48 0.45 -6.01
CA GLY A 40 -18.15 0.47 -7.44
C GLY A 40 -17.04 1.45 -7.81
N GLN A 41 -16.85 2.55 -7.07
CA GLN A 41 -15.68 3.42 -7.25
C GLN A 41 -14.43 2.87 -6.56
N CYS A 42 -14.58 2.24 -5.39
CA CYS A 42 -13.50 1.57 -4.66
C CYS A 42 -12.79 0.51 -5.52
N ILE A 43 -13.54 -0.43 -6.10
CA ILE A 43 -12.96 -1.53 -6.90
C ILE A 43 -12.34 -1.11 -8.24
N LYS A 44 -12.46 0.18 -8.62
CA LYS A 44 -11.81 0.76 -9.80
C LYS A 44 -10.45 1.40 -9.50
N GLN A 45 -10.14 1.74 -8.24
CA GLN A 45 -8.90 2.45 -7.92
C GLN A 45 -7.66 1.56 -8.09
N HIS A 46 -7.76 0.29 -7.69
CA HIS A 46 -6.72 -0.72 -7.87
C HIS A 46 -7.33 -2.15 -7.83
N PRO A 47 -6.77 -3.14 -8.54
CA PRO A 47 -7.19 -4.55 -8.45
C PRO A 47 -7.30 -5.09 -7.02
N GLU A 48 -6.42 -4.61 -6.13
CA GLU A 48 -6.32 -5.08 -4.74
C GLU A 48 -7.14 -4.24 -3.75
N CYS A 49 -7.96 -3.29 -4.22
CA CYS A 49 -8.96 -2.68 -3.36
C CYS A 49 -10.08 -3.66 -3.00
N ALA A 50 -10.60 -3.54 -1.78
CA ALA A 50 -11.75 -4.24 -1.26
C ALA A 50 -12.66 -3.27 -0.49
N TRP A 51 -13.94 -3.63 -0.36
CA TRP A 51 -14.97 -2.79 0.26
C TRP A 51 -15.70 -3.53 1.38
N CYS A 52 -15.81 -2.92 2.57
CA CYS A 52 -16.56 -3.49 3.69
C CYS A 52 -18.07 -3.21 3.57
N THR A 53 -18.86 -4.27 3.38
CA THR A 53 -20.33 -4.22 3.30
C THR A 53 -21.04 -4.42 4.64
N ASP A 54 -20.35 -4.44 5.78
CA ASP A 54 -21.01 -4.63 7.09
C ASP A 54 -21.88 -3.39 7.43
N PRO A 55 -23.20 -3.54 7.65
CA PRO A 55 -24.06 -2.42 8.05
C PRO A 55 -23.65 -1.80 9.39
N ASN A 56 -22.93 -2.53 10.24
CA ASN A 56 -22.49 -2.09 11.57
C ASN A 56 -21.02 -1.63 11.60
N PHE A 57 -20.33 -1.57 10.46
CA PHE A 57 -18.92 -1.19 10.31
C PHE A 57 -18.57 0.06 11.14
N LYS A 58 -17.45 -0.01 11.87
CA LYS A 58 -17.02 1.04 12.82
C LYS A 58 -15.88 1.92 12.31
N GLY A 59 -15.15 1.46 11.30
CA GLY A 59 -14.07 2.24 10.67
C GLY A 59 -14.59 3.39 9.80
N HIS A 60 -13.71 4.34 9.52
CA HIS A 60 -13.99 5.59 8.80
C HIS A 60 -14.01 5.40 7.28
N MET A 61 -13.33 4.36 6.77
CA MET A 61 -13.14 4.11 5.34
C MET A 61 -13.55 2.69 4.97
N ARG A 62 -14.70 2.55 4.29
CA ARG A 62 -15.17 1.24 3.78
C ARG A 62 -14.31 0.71 2.65
N CYS A 63 -13.65 1.57 1.88
CA CYS A 63 -12.66 1.17 0.88
C CYS A 63 -11.26 1.10 1.49
N GLY A 64 -10.50 0.05 1.15
CA GLY A 64 -9.12 -0.13 1.60
C GLY A 64 -8.38 -1.15 0.75
N HIS A 65 -7.08 -1.29 1.03
CA HIS A 65 -6.25 -2.34 0.44
C HIS A 65 -6.64 -3.70 1.06
N LYS A 66 -6.81 -4.76 0.26
CA LYS A 66 -7.33 -6.07 0.70
C LYS A 66 -6.62 -6.66 1.95
N PRO A 67 -5.29 -6.63 2.09
CA PRO A 67 -4.61 -7.13 3.29
C PRO A 67 -4.86 -6.32 4.57
N SER A 68 -5.34 -5.08 4.47
CA SER A 68 -5.63 -4.20 5.62
C SER A 68 -7.00 -4.44 6.26
N PHE A 69 -7.79 -5.39 5.73
CA PHE A 69 -9.07 -5.80 6.34
C PHE A 69 -8.83 -6.97 7.30
N GLU A 70 -8.29 -6.64 8.48
CA GLU A 70 -8.28 -7.54 9.63
C GLU A 70 -9.72 -7.75 10.15
N ALA A 71 -9.97 -8.90 10.78
CA ALA A 71 -11.33 -9.37 11.11
C ALA A 71 -12.09 -8.41 12.04
N ASP A 72 -11.38 -7.70 12.92
CA ASP A 72 -11.95 -6.74 13.87
C ASP A 72 -12.32 -5.39 13.22
N VAL A 73 -11.74 -5.08 12.05
CA VAL A 73 -12.08 -3.89 11.24
C VAL A 73 -13.27 -4.20 10.33
N CYS A 74 -13.21 -5.32 9.61
CA CYS A 74 -14.34 -5.84 8.82
C CYS A 74 -14.29 -7.37 8.81
N ARG A 75 -15.36 -8.01 9.29
CA ARG A 75 -15.48 -9.47 9.28
C ARG A 75 -15.47 -10.00 7.85
N SER A 76 -14.78 -11.11 7.62
CA SER A 76 -14.41 -11.56 6.27
C SER A 76 -15.61 -11.88 5.38
N GLU A 77 -16.77 -12.25 5.94
CA GLU A 77 -18.02 -12.46 5.20
C GLU A 77 -18.65 -11.16 4.64
N TYR A 78 -18.17 -9.98 5.07
CA TYR A 78 -18.55 -8.66 4.56
C TYR A 78 -17.45 -7.96 3.74
N VAL A 79 -16.30 -8.61 3.50
CA VAL A 79 -15.22 -8.02 2.68
C VAL A 79 -15.51 -8.30 1.20
N TYR A 80 -16.19 -7.37 0.54
CA TYR A 80 -16.47 -7.47 -0.89
C TYR A 80 -15.22 -7.16 -1.70
N THR A 81 -14.68 -8.17 -2.37
CA THR A 81 -13.60 -8.01 -3.35
C THR A 81 -13.86 -8.90 -4.57
N PRO A 82 -14.19 -8.32 -5.75
CA PRO A 82 -14.32 -9.10 -6.98
C PRO A 82 -12.99 -9.76 -7.34
N GLU A 83 -13.04 -11.02 -7.76
CA GLU A 83 -11.86 -11.70 -8.26
C GLU A 83 -11.74 -11.57 -9.78
N THR A 84 -10.52 -11.35 -10.24
CA THR A 84 -10.18 -11.52 -11.65
C THR A 84 -10.04 -13.02 -11.94
N GLN A 85 -10.83 -13.54 -12.88
CA GLN A 85 -10.95 -14.97 -13.17
C GLN A 85 -10.85 -15.24 -14.68
N VAL A 86 -10.18 -16.34 -15.04
CA VAL A 86 -10.12 -16.87 -16.40
C VAL A 86 -10.80 -18.23 -16.43
N GLN A 87 -11.75 -18.42 -17.34
CA GLN A 87 -12.56 -19.63 -17.46
C GLN A 87 -12.51 -20.14 -18.91
N ILE A 88 -12.20 -21.43 -19.08
CA ILE A 88 -12.12 -22.10 -20.39
C ILE A 88 -13.26 -23.15 -20.46
N PRO A 89 -14.43 -22.78 -21.01
CA PRO A 89 -15.61 -23.67 -21.01
C PRO A 89 -15.42 -24.89 -21.90
N GLN A 90 -15.39 -26.10 -21.32
CA GLN A 90 -15.15 -27.35 -22.06
C GLN A 90 -16.16 -27.59 -23.20
N GLN A 91 -17.41 -27.19 -23.02
CA GLN A 91 -18.48 -27.31 -24.03
C GLN A 91 -18.25 -26.47 -25.29
N SER A 92 -17.33 -25.50 -25.25
CA SER A 92 -16.96 -24.62 -26.37
C SER A 92 -15.53 -24.86 -26.87
N ASN A 93 -14.81 -25.84 -26.30
CA ASN A 93 -13.38 -26.04 -26.53
C ASN A 93 -13.08 -27.51 -26.86
N PHE A 94 -12.78 -27.77 -28.14
CA PHE A 94 -12.36 -29.06 -28.66
C PHE A 94 -10.83 -29.24 -28.51
N PRO A 95 -10.31 -30.47 -28.34
CA PRO A 95 -8.87 -30.70 -28.24
C PRO A 95 -8.10 -30.26 -29.49
N LEU A 96 -6.86 -29.78 -29.30
CA LEU A 96 -5.96 -29.43 -30.41
C LEU A 96 -5.75 -30.62 -31.36
N GLY A 97 -5.85 -30.37 -32.67
CA GLY A 97 -5.73 -31.40 -33.72
C GLY A 97 -7.00 -32.25 -33.96
N SER A 98 -8.06 -32.11 -33.15
CA SER A 98 -9.34 -32.80 -33.38
C SER A 98 -10.07 -32.31 -34.64
N VAL A 99 -10.95 -33.14 -35.21
CA VAL A 99 -11.94 -32.70 -36.22
C VAL A 99 -13.16 -32.16 -35.48
N ARG A 100 -13.68 -31.00 -35.91
CA ARG A 100 -14.86 -30.35 -35.34
C ARG A 100 -16.16 -31.10 -35.71
N PRO A 101 -17.30 -30.80 -35.04
CA PRO A 101 -18.60 -31.40 -35.37
C PRO A 101 -19.12 -31.16 -36.80
N ASP A 102 -18.49 -30.28 -37.57
CA ASP A 102 -18.76 -30.08 -39.01
C ASP A 102 -18.16 -31.17 -39.91
N GLY A 103 -17.29 -32.04 -39.36
CA GLY A 103 -16.60 -33.11 -40.10
C GLY A 103 -15.52 -32.63 -41.08
N ALA A 104 -15.25 -31.33 -41.16
CA ALA A 104 -14.41 -30.72 -42.18
C ALA A 104 -13.27 -29.83 -41.63
N THR A 105 -13.49 -29.18 -40.48
CA THR A 105 -12.53 -28.24 -39.89
C THR A 105 -11.69 -28.93 -38.83
N THR A 106 -10.36 -28.86 -38.94
CA THR A 106 -9.44 -29.26 -37.85
C THR A 106 -9.31 -28.13 -36.83
N THR A 107 -9.32 -28.48 -35.54
CA THR A 107 -9.07 -27.56 -34.43
C THR A 107 -7.58 -27.22 -34.35
N GLN A 108 -7.20 -26.06 -34.91
CA GLN A 108 -5.80 -25.62 -34.94
C GLN A 108 -5.38 -24.69 -33.79
N LEU A 109 -6.33 -24.18 -33.01
CA LEU A 109 -6.09 -23.36 -31.82
C LEU A 109 -6.75 -23.99 -30.60
N ASP A 110 -6.10 -23.92 -29.45
CA ASP A 110 -6.59 -24.42 -28.15
C ASP A 110 -6.14 -23.47 -27.04
N PRO A 111 -7.05 -22.81 -26.29
CA PRO A 111 -8.52 -22.85 -26.41
C PRO A 111 -9.07 -22.09 -27.63
N GLN A 112 -10.32 -22.39 -28.02
CA GLN A 112 -11.12 -21.64 -29.00
C GLN A 112 -12.11 -20.64 -28.37
N GLN A 113 -12.49 -20.80 -27.11
CA GLN A 113 -13.24 -19.79 -26.36
C GLN A 113 -12.66 -19.63 -24.95
N VAL A 114 -12.42 -18.38 -24.55
CA VAL A 114 -11.97 -18.00 -23.21
C VAL A 114 -12.89 -16.91 -22.68
N LEU A 115 -13.34 -17.07 -21.43
CA LEU A 115 -14.12 -16.07 -20.71
C LEU A 115 -13.24 -15.49 -19.59
N VAL A 116 -13.03 -14.18 -19.61
CA VAL A 116 -12.24 -13.44 -18.61
C VAL A 116 -13.17 -12.48 -17.89
N LYS A 117 -13.21 -12.53 -16.56
CA LYS A 117 -13.82 -11.49 -15.73
C LYS A 117 -12.69 -10.76 -15.03
N MET A 118 -12.58 -9.44 -15.14
CA MET A 118 -11.42 -8.73 -14.59
C MET A 118 -11.74 -7.32 -14.08
N LYS A 119 -11.06 -6.93 -13.00
CA LYS A 119 -11.04 -5.55 -12.47
C LYS A 119 -10.21 -4.61 -13.37
N PRO A 120 -10.47 -3.30 -13.37
CA PRO A 120 -9.57 -2.29 -13.95
C PRO A 120 -8.17 -2.38 -13.36
N GLY A 121 -7.15 -2.12 -14.18
CA GLY A 121 -5.74 -2.26 -13.82
C GLY A 121 -5.25 -3.71 -13.67
N ALA A 122 -6.15 -4.71 -13.65
CA ALA A 122 -5.75 -6.10 -13.56
C ALA A 122 -5.14 -6.58 -14.88
N VAL A 123 -4.21 -7.52 -14.78
CA VAL A 123 -3.53 -8.17 -15.90
C VAL A 123 -3.70 -9.68 -15.76
N VAL A 124 -4.07 -10.36 -16.85
CA VAL A 124 -4.09 -11.82 -16.92
C VAL A 124 -3.31 -12.31 -18.14
N GLU A 125 -2.77 -13.52 -18.05
CA GLU A 125 -2.07 -14.17 -19.15
C GLU A 125 -2.83 -15.43 -19.57
N VAL A 126 -3.23 -15.48 -20.84
CA VAL A 126 -3.99 -16.59 -21.43
C VAL A 126 -3.08 -17.36 -22.38
N PRO A 127 -2.65 -18.59 -22.04
CA PRO A 127 -1.89 -19.44 -22.95
C PRO A 127 -2.81 -20.01 -24.04
N ILE A 128 -2.39 -19.89 -25.29
CA ILE A 128 -3.06 -20.41 -26.48
C ILE A 128 -2.05 -21.22 -27.29
N LYS A 129 -2.38 -22.46 -27.59
CA LYS A 129 -1.59 -23.36 -28.42
C LYS A 129 -2.07 -23.31 -29.86
N TYR A 130 -1.13 -23.31 -30.79
CA TYR A 130 -1.36 -23.40 -32.22
C TYR A 130 -0.65 -24.63 -32.78
N ILE A 131 -1.35 -25.47 -33.56
CA ILE A 131 -0.71 -26.56 -34.33
C ILE A 131 -0.66 -26.21 -35.82
N HIS A 132 0.56 -26.23 -36.36
CA HIS A 132 0.82 -25.88 -37.74
C HIS A 132 0.61 -27.05 -38.70
N LYS A 133 0.06 -26.78 -39.90
CA LYS A 133 -0.36 -27.82 -40.87
C LYS A 133 -0.16 -27.50 -42.37
N ASP A 134 0.07 -26.25 -42.79
CA ASP A 134 0.27 -25.94 -44.23
C ASP A 134 1.77 -25.78 -44.54
N PRO A 135 2.43 -26.73 -45.23
CA PRO A 135 3.86 -26.67 -45.54
C PRO A 135 4.31 -25.44 -46.35
N LYS A 136 3.39 -24.60 -46.83
CA LYS A 136 3.69 -23.35 -47.54
C LYS A 136 3.96 -22.15 -46.62
N ILE A 137 3.59 -22.21 -45.34
CA ILE A 137 3.63 -21.06 -44.41
C ILE A 137 4.70 -21.33 -43.34
N THR A 138 5.91 -20.81 -43.55
CA THR A 138 7.03 -20.93 -42.60
C THR A 138 6.99 -19.90 -41.46
N ASP A 139 6.12 -18.89 -41.56
CA ASP A 139 6.08 -17.75 -40.66
C ASP A 139 4.71 -17.65 -39.97
N MET A 140 4.69 -17.77 -38.64
CA MET A 140 3.51 -17.56 -37.81
C MET A 140 3.35 -16.08 -37.51
N PHE A 141 2.16 -15.51 -37.72
CA PHE A 141 1.83 -14.15 -37.27
C PHE A 141 0.45 -14.10 -36.60
N ILE A 142 0.38 -13.54 -35.38
CA ILE A 142 -0.84 -13.43 -34.58
C ILE A 142 -1.64 -12.20 -35.02
N GLN A 143 -2.81 -12.43 -35.59
CA GLN A 143 -3.80 -11.42 -35.96
C GLN A 143 -4.88 -11.30 -34.88
N THR A 144 -5.51 -10.12 -34.79
CA THR A 144 -6.61 -9.85 -33.86
C THR A 144 -7.69 -9.02 -34.54
N SER A 145 -8.94 -9.14 -34.10
CA SER A 145 -9.96 -8.12 -34.37
C SER A 145 -9.54 -6.76 -33.80
N GLU A 146 -10.20 -5.67 -34.19
CA GLU A 146 -9.97 -4.37 -33.55
C GLU A 146 -10.43 -4.41 -32.09
N PHE A 147 -9.65 -3.78 -31.20
CA PHE A 147 -9.88 -3.76 -29.75
C PHE A 147 -9.40 -2.47 -29.06
N ARG A 148 -8.58 -1.63 -29.73
CA ARG A 148 -7.88 -0.49 -29.11
C ARG A 148 -8.81 0.57 -28.54
N THR A 149 -10.00 0.72 -29.12
CA THR A 149 -11.04 1.64 -28.64
C THR A 149 -11.86 1.10 -27.47
N LEU A 150 -11.79 -0.21 -27.18
CA LEU A 150 -12.67 -0.90 -26.24
C LEU A 150 -12.21 -0.79 -24.77
N GLY A 151 -11.05 -0.16 -24.51
CA GLY A 151 -10.51 0.00 -23.15
C GLY A 151 -9.65 -1.18 -22.66
N VAL A 152 -9.29 -2.10 -23.56
CA VAL A 152 -8.47 -3.30 -23.28
C VAL A 152 -7.09 -3.16 -23.92
N GLY A 153 -6.04 -3.54 -23.18
CA GLY A 153 -4.71 -3.80 -23.72
C GLY A 153 -4.52 -5.30 -24.02
N LEU A 154 -3.76 -5.62 -25.06
CA LEU A 154 -3.52 -6.99 -25.49
C LEU A 154 -2.11 -7.14 -26.09
N ASP A 155 -1.17 -7.51 -25.23
CA ASP A 155 0.22 -7.82 -25.59
C ASP A 155 0.39 -9.33 -25.87
N PHE A 156 1.46 -9.69 -26.55
CA PHE A 156 1.75 -11.08 -26.92
C PHE A 156 3.21 -11.45 -26.67
N SER A 157 3.43 -12.70 -26.26
CA SER A 157 4.72 -13.38 -26.30
C SER A 157 4.55 -14.82 -26.77
N ILE A 158 5.60 -15.43 -27.32
CA ILE A 158 5.53 -16.72 -28.01
C ILE A 158 6.72 -17.59 -27.60
N ASP A 159 6.47 -18.85 -27.26
CA ASP A 159 7.52 -19.87 -27.11
C ASP A 159 7.96 -20.33 -28.50
N CYS A 160 8.92 -19.63 -29.08
CA CYS A 160 9.39 -19.80 -30.45
C CYS A 160 10.80 -20.40 -30.47
N ASN A 161 11.01 -21.50 -31.19
CA ASN A 161 12.32 -22.18 -31.28
C ASN A 161 12.98 -22.42 -29.89
N GLY A 162 12.16 -22.81 -28.90
CA GLY A 162 12.59 -23.09 -27.52
C GLY A 162 12.81 -21.87 -26.61
N ASN A 163 12.56 -20.64 -27.09
CA ASN A 163 12.76 -19.41 -26.32
C ASN A 163 11.48 -18.57 -26.28
N ARG A 164 11.15 -17.96 -25.14
CA ARG A 164 9.98 -17.08 -25.02
C ARG A 164 10.30 -15.66 -25.50
N VAL A 165 9.85 -15.33 -26.71
CA VAL A 165 10.05 -14.02 -27.35
C VAL A 165 8.86 -13.09 -27.15
N GLN A 166 9.09 -11.78 -27.05
CA GLN A 166 8.03 -10.77 -27.04
C GLN A 166 7.60 -10.40 -28.46
N GLY A 167 6.30 -10.16 -28.67
CA GLY A 167 5.73 -9.79 -29.96
C GLY A 167 4.78 -10.84 -30.55
N ARG A 168 4.50 -10.70 -31.85
CA ARG A 168 3.37 -11.36 -32.54
C ARG A 168 3.80 -12.30 -33.67
N GLN A 169 5.10 -12.56 -33.82
CA GLN A 169 5.66 -13.36 -34.92
C GLN A 169 6.59 -14.47 -34.40
N CYS A 170 6.52 -15.65 -35.02
CA CYS A 170 7.49 -16.73 -34.84
C CYS A 170 7.90 -17.27 -36.21
N SER A 171 9.20 -17.44 -36.42
CA SER A 171 9.78 -17.96 -37.67
C SER A 171 11.16 -18.56 -37.41
N PRO A 172 11.56 -19.64 -38.10
CA PRO A 172 10.70 -20.50 -38.90
C PRO A 172 9.83 -21.41 -37.99
N ILE A 173 8.69 -21.87 -38.51
CA ILE A 173 7.86 -22.94 -37.93
C ILE A 173 7.77 -24.14 -38.89
N LYS A 174 7.57 -25.35 -38.35
CA LYS A 174 7.55 -26.62 -39.09
C LYS A 174 6.16 -27.27 -39.07
N VAL A 175 5.87 -28.11 -40.08
CA VAL A 175 4.64 -28.92 -40.11
C VAL A 175 4.57 -29.82 -38.88
N ASP A 176 3.37 -29.94 -38.30
CA ASP A 176 3.06 -30.62 -37.04
C ASP A 176 3.71 -30.03 -35.78
N GLU A 177 4.45 -28.92 -35.88
CA GLU A 177 4.93 -28.15 -34.72
C GLU A 177 3.74 -27.53 -33.96
N THR A 178 3.82 -27.60 -32.63
CA THR A 178 2.86 -26.96 -31.73
C THR A 178 3.55 -25.80 -31.02
N VAL A 179 3.16 -24.58 -31.37
CA VAL A 179 3.68 -23.32 -30.81
C VAL A 179 2.72 -22.83 -29.73
N THR A 180 3.23 -22.49 -28.55
CA THR A 180 2.43 -21.83 -27.49
C THR A 180 2.68 -20.33 -27.53
N PHE A 181 1.62 -19.54 -27.50
CA PHE A 181 1.68 -18.09 -27.33
C PHE A 181 0.78 -17.63 -26.20
N TYR A 182 1.16 -16.52 -25.58
CA TYR A 182 0.53 -15.99 -24.38
C TYR A 182 -0.08 -14.63 -24.72
N ALA A 183 -1.40 -14.55 -24.64
CA ALA A 183 -2.14 -13.31 -24.76
C ALA A 183 -2.21 -12.65 -23.37
N LYS A 184 -1.44 -11.58 -23.18
CA LYS A 184 -1.41 -10.80 -21.95
C LYS A 184 -2.47 -9.69 -22.05
N VAL A 185 -3.56 -9.86 -21.32
CA VAL A 185 -4.75 -9.01 -21.35
C VAL A 185 -4.69 -8.01 -20.19
N SER A 186 -4.94 -6.73 -20.44
CA SER A 186 -5.13 -5.71 -19.40
C SER A 186 -6.44 -4.96 -19.60
N LEU A 187 -7.09 -4.56 -18.51
CA LEU A 187 -8.27 -3.69 -18.56
C LEU A 187 -7.89 -2.27 -18.15
N ASN A 188 -7.74 -1.40 -19.14
CA ASN A 188 -7.21 -0.04 -18.98
C ASN A 188 -8.32 0.96 -18.63
N GLU A 189 -9.52 0.79 -19.19
CA GLU A 189 -10.67 1.68 -18.99
C GLU A 189 -11.94 0.86 -18.70
N CYS A 190 -12.67 1.17 -17.62
CA CYS A 190 -13.89 0.43 -17.27
C CYS A 190 -15.12 0.96 -18.03
N LYS A 191 -15.30 0.53 -19.28
CA LYS A 191 -16.44 0.91 -20.12
C LYS A 191 -17.65 0.03 -19.82
N ALA A 192 -18.68 0.62 -19.22
CA ALA A 192 -19.96 -0.04 -18.95
C ALA A 192 -20.78 -0.22 -20.24
N GLY A 193 -20.40 -1.18 -21.08
CA GLY A 193 -21.04 -1.46 -22.38
C GLY A 193 -21.46 -2.91 -22.64
N GLY A 194 -21.13 -3.84 -21.73
CA GLY A 194 -21.31 -5.29 -21.92
C GLY A 194 -19.98 -6.04 -22.00
N ASP A 195 -20.03 -7.31 -22.42
CA ASP A 195 -18.82 -8.12 -22.62
C ASP A 195 -18.06 -7.69 -23.88
N ILE A 196 -16.76 -7.49 -23.75
CA ILE A 196 -15.84 -7.13 -24.84
C ILE A 196 -15.38 -8.41 -25.54
N ALA A 197 -15.67 -8.57 -26.83
CA ALA A 197 -15.24 -9.74 -27.60
C ALA A 197 -14.04 -9.40 -28.52
N VAL A 198 -12.93 -10.11 -28.34
CA VAL A 198 -11.74 -10.03 -29.20
C VAL A 198 -11.47 -11.39 -29.82
N SER A 199 -11.40 -11.45 -31.15
CA SER A 199 -10.96 -12.66 -31.87
C SER A 199 -9.45 -12.62 -32.06
N ILE A 200 -8.76 -13.71 -31.74
CA ILE A 200 -7.31 -13.90 -31.91
C ILE A 200 -7.11 -15.05 -32.90
N GLY A 201 -6.38 -14.83 -33.99
CA GLY A 201 -6.16 -15.81 -35.06
C GLY A 201 -4.73 -15.83 -35.57
N ILE A 202 -4.41 -16.79 -36.44
CA ILE A 202 -3.09 -16.88 -37.10
C ILE A 202 -3.25 -16.57 -38.59
N SER A 203 -2.38 -15.70 -39.11
CA SER A 203 -2.37 -15.31 -40.52
C SER A 203 -2.34 -16.53 -41.45
N GLY A 204 -3.19 -16.54 -42.47
CA GLY A 204 -3.35 -17.66 -43.41
C GLY A 204 -4.35 -18.74 -42.98
N TYR A 205 -4.95 -18.64 -41.78
CA TYR A 205 -5.93 -19.62 -41.28
C TYR A 205 -7.24 -18.97 -40.84
N ASN A 206 -8.35 -19.70 -41.03
CA ASN A 206 -9.70 -19.26 -40.65
C ASN A 206 -10.07 -19.62 -39.18
N THR A 207 -9.16 -20.26 -38.45
CA THR A 207 -9.38 -20.61 -37.03
C THR A 207 -9.02 -19.44 -36.11
N VAL A 208 -9.95 -19.09 -35.23
CA VAL A 208 -9.76 -18.08 -34.17
C VAL A 208 -10.02 -18.67 -32.79
N SER A 209 -9.38 -18.07 -31.78
CA SER A 209 -9.75 -18.13 -30.37
C SER A 209 -10.52 -16.88 -30.00
N ALA A 210 -11.72 -17.03 -29.44
CA ALA A 210 -12.60 -15.93 -29.06
C ALA A 210 -12.44 -15.63 -27.56
N LEU A 211 -11.84 -14.48 -27.26
CA LEU A 211 -11.62 -13.96 -25.92
C LEU A 211 -12.76 -12.99 -25.56
N TYR A 212 -13.62 -13.39 -24.62
CA TYR A 212 -14.70 -12.57 -24.08
C TYR A 212 -14.26 -12.01 -22.73
N ILE A 213 -14.34 -10.69 -22.55
CA ILE A 213 -13.85 -9.96 -21.38
C ILE A 213 -15.01 -9.20 -20.73
N THR A 214 -15.44 -9.64 -19.55
CA THR A 214 -16.40 -8.93 -18.70
C THR A 214 -15.66 -7.94 -17.79
N PRO A 215 -15.80 -6.61 -17.98
CA PRO A 215 -15.17 -5.63 -17.11
C PRO A 215 -15.97 -5.45 -15.81
N LEU A 216 -15.31 -5.62 -14.66
CA LEU A 216 -15.94 -5.55 -13.33
C LEU A 216 -16.05 -4.10 -12.83
N CYS A 217 -16.96 -3.33 -13.43
CA CYS A 217 -17.10 -1.87 -13.23
C CYS A 217 -18.02 -1.41 -12.09
N GLY A 218 -18.51 -2.33 -11.25
CA GLY A 218 -19.43 -2.03 -10.15
C GLY A 218 -19.66 -3.25 -9.27
N CYS A 219 -20.21 -3.06 -8.07
CA CYS A 219 -20.45 -4.14 -7.13
C CYS A 219 -21.82 -4.78 -7.33
N GLU A 220 -21.92 -6.09 -7.11
CA GLU A 220 -23.21 -6.80 -7.19
C GLU A 220 -24.26 -6.22 -6.23
N CYS A 221 -23.85 -5.76 -5.04
CA CYS A 221 -24.71 -5.12 -4.03
C CYS A 221 -25.18 -3.69 -4.40
N GLU A 222 -24.65 -3.08 -5.47
CA GLU A 222 -25.16 -1.79 -5.99
C GLU A 222 -26.39 -1.98 -6.89
N LYS A 223 -26.63 -3.19 -7.40
CA LYS A 223 -27.74 -3.48 -8.33
C LYS A 223 -29.10 -3.49 -7.60
N LEU A 224 -30.11 -2.83 -8.17
CA LEU A 224 -31.43 -2.57 -7.55
C LEU A 224 -32.21 -3.80 -7.04
N GLN A 225 -31.90 -5.00 -7.54
CA GLN A 225 -32.48 -6.27 -7.09
C GLN A 225 -31.75 -6.91 -5.90
N ASN A 226 -30.52 -6.46 -5.60
CA ASN A 226 -29.67 -6.94 -4.51
C ASN A 226 -29.60 -5.95 -3.33
N GLN A 227 -30.26 -4.78 -3.45
CA GLN A 227 -30.35 -3.77 -2.38
C GLN A 227 -31.45 -4.17 -1.37
N GLU A 228 -31.15 -4.07 -0.08
CA GLU A 228 -32.14 -4.34 0.98
C GLU A 228 -33.02 -3.11 1.19
N ARG A 229 -34.28 -3.20 0.74
CA ARG A 229 -35.21 -2.06 0.75
C ARG A 229 -35.80 -1.82 2.13
N ARG A 230 -35.82 -0.55 2.58
CA ARG A 230 -36.27 -0.15 3.93
C ARG A 230 -35.61 -1.00 5.03
N SER A 231 -34.29 -1.09 4.98
CA SER A 231 -33.51 -1.92 5.89
C SER A 231 -33.69 -1.47 7.35
N PRO A 232 -33.84 -2.40 8.32
CA PRO A 232 -33.78 -2.07 9.74
C PRO A 232 -32.47 -1.41 10.15
N ALA A 233 -31.35 -1.73 9.49
CA ALA A 233 -30.06 -1.06 9.71
C ALA A 233 -30.08 0.42 9.32
N CYS A 234 -30.97 0.81 8.40
CA CYS A 234 -31.23 2.18 7.97
C CYS A 234 -32.51 2.74 8.64
N THR A 235 -32.81 2.29 9.87
CA THR A 235 -33.99 2.64 10.67
C THR A 235 -35.35 2.49 9.95
N SER A 236 -35.41 1.64 8.91
CA SER A 236 -36.52 1.54 7.93
C SER A 236 -36.82 2.83 7.14
N ASN A 237 -35.95 3.84 7.24
CA ASN A 237 -36.01 5.17 6.61
C ASN A 237 -35.06 5.27 5.38
N GLY A 238 -34.69 4.14 4.78
CA GLY A 238 -33.75 4.09 3.66
C GLY A 238 -33.40 2.66 3.24
N ASN A 239 -32.71 2.54 2.11
CA ASN A 239 -32.29 1.25 1.54
C ASN A 239 -30.80 1.00 1.86
N LEU A 240 -30.44 -0.23 2.22
CA LEU A 240 -29.05 -0.61 2.46
C LEU A 240 -28.42 -1.06 1.13
N VAL A 241 -27.35 -0.37 0.72
CA VAL A 241 -26.64 -0.56 -0.55
C VAL A 241 -25.16 -0.77 -0.23
N CYS A 242 -24.66 -2.00 -0.44
CA CYS A 242 -23.28 -2.38 -0.08
C CYS A 242 -22.85 -1.98 1.36
N GLY A 243 -23.75 -2.10 2.33
CA GLY A 243 -23.50 -1.74 3.73
C GLY A 243 -23.65 -0.25 4.07
N VAL A 244 -23.95 0.62 3.10
CA VAL A 244 -24.22 2.05 3.29
C VAL A 244 -25.72 2.31 3.18
N CYS A 245 -26.27 3.17 4.03
CA CYS A 245 -27.67 3.56 3.97
C CYS A 245 -27.90 4.70 2.96
N VAL A 246 -28.77 4.47 1.99
CA VAL A 246 -29.31 5.47 1.07
C VAL A 246 -30.70 5.87 1.58
N CYS A 247 -30.78 7.04 2.22
CA CYS A 247 -31.97 7.47 2.94
C CYS A 247 -33.14 7.90 2.03
N ASP A 248 -34.35 7.70 2.53
CA ASP A 248 -35.58 8.24 1.96
C ASP A 248 -35.61 9.78 2.09
N GLU A 249 -36.55 10.44 1.39
CA GLU A 249 -36.70 11.90 1.40
C GLU A 249 -36.98 12.43 2.83
N GLY A 250 -36.35 13.57 3.19
CA GLY A 250 -36.43 14.14 4.55
C GLY A 250 -35.53 13.48 5.59
N LYS A 251 -34.71 12.48 5.23
CA LYS A 251 -33.88 11.70 6.16
C LYS A 251 -32.39 11.80 5.89
N GLY A 252 -31.58 11.63 6.93
CA GLY A 252 -30.11 11.65 6.86
C GLY A 252 -29.43 11.00 8.07
N GLY A 253 -28.09 11.07 8.13
CA GLY A 253 -27.29 10.31 9.09
C GLY A 253 -26.87 8.93 8.57
N THR A 254 -25.91 8.29 9.24
CA THR A 254 -25.30 7.02 8.76
C THR A 254 -26.29 5.85 8.72
N ASN A 255 -27.38 5.96 9.47
CA ASN A 255 -28.43 4.96 9.62
C ASN A 255 -29.83 5.56 9.33
N CYS A 256 -29.88 6.70 8.63
CA CYS A 256 -31.09 7.48 8.33
C CYS A 256 -31.89 7.91 9.59
N GLU A 257 -31.18 8.07 10.71
CA GLU A 257 -31.73 8.38 12.03
C GLU A 257 -32.15 9.85 12.18
N CYS A 258 -31.56 10.76 11.41
CA CYS A 258 -31.77 12.20 11.50
C CYS A 258 -32.97 12.65 10.65
N ASN A 259 -33.78 13.58 11.18
CA ASN A 259 -34.75 14.34 10.38
C ASN A 259 -34.07 15.61 9.83
N LEU A 260 -34.13 15.86 8.52
CA LEU A 260 -33.39 16.96 7.89
C LEU A 260 -33.90 18.34 8.33
N ASP A 261 -35.21 18.50 8.54
CA ASP A 261 -35.82 19.77 8.99
C ASP A 261 -35.24 20.29 10.32
N THR A 262 -34.74 19.38 11.17
CA THR A 262 -34.15 19.72 12.47
C THR A 262 -32.80 20.44 12.34
N TYR A 263 -32.15 20.37 11.17
CA TYR A 263 -30.79 20.86 10.92
C TYR A 263 -30.71 21.93 9.81
N ASP A 264 -31.85 22.44 9.32
CA ASP A 264 -31.96 23.44 8.25
C ASP A 264 -31.22 23.07 6.94
N VAL A 265 -31.29 21.79 6.57
CA VAL A 265 -30.70 21.22 5.36
C VAL A 265 -31.74 20.47 4.53
N LYS A 266 -31.52 20.37 3.21
CA LYS A 266 -32.48 19.84 2.24
C LYS A 266 -32.14 18.42 1.76
N SER A 267 -30.95 17.92 2.08
CA SER A 267 -30.54 16.56 1.72
C SER A 267 -29.63 15.91 2.76
N SER A 268 -29.59 14.58 2.77
CA SER A 268 -28.60 13.79 3.51
C SER A 268 -27.15 14.16 3.15
N TYR A 269 -26.90 14.53 1.90
CA TYR A 269 -25.60 14.97 1.41
C TYR A 269 -25.18 16.35 1.98
N GLU A 270 -26.12 17.29 2.08
CA GLU A 270 -25.87 18.56 2.79
C GLU A 270 -25.57 18.32 4.28
N LEU A 271 -26.30 17.41 4.94
CA LEU A 271 -26.07 17.04 6.33
C LEU A 271 -24.72 16.33 6.56
N GLU A 272 -24.28 15.47 5.62
CA GLU A 272 -22.95 14.84 5.69
C GLU A 272 -21.83 15.86 5.48
N ASN A 273 -22.04 16.82 4.56
CA ASN A 273 -21.03 17.83 4.24
C ASN A 273 -20.77 18.84 5.37
N THR A 274 -21.65 19.03 6.35
CA THR A 274 -21.32 19.87 7.52
C THR A 274 -20.20 19.28 8.38
N CYS A 275 -19.88 18.00 8.19
CA CYS A 275 -18.74 17.28 8.77
C CYS A 275 -17.46 17.31 7.89
N ARG A 276 -17.43 18.05 6.78
CA ARG A 276 -16.23 18.24 5.93
C ARG A 276 -15.64 19.65 6.11
N LYS A 277 -14.31 19.74 6.25
CA LYS A 277 -13.59 21.02 6.40
C LYS A 277 -13.48 21.80 5.08
N THR A 278 -13.37 21.09 3.96
CA THR A 278 -13.44 21.59 2.58
C THR A 278 -14.18 20.55 1.71
N PRO A 279 -14.65 20.88 0.48
CA PRO A 279 -15.43 19.94 -0.34
C PRO A 279 -14.70 18.61 -0.63
N ASP A 280 -13.39 18.66 -0.85
CA ASP A 280 -12.55 17.49 -1.16
C ASP A 280 -12.00 16.77 0.10
N ALA A 281 -12.21 17.33 1.29
CA ALA A 281 -11.76 16.72 2.54
C ALA A 281 -12.58 15.47 2.89
N HIS A 282 -11.92 14.53 3.58
CA HIS A 282 -12.61 13.41 4.22
C HIS A 282 -13.57 13.92 5.31
N ILE A 283 -14.66 13.18 5.49
CA ILE A 283 -15.62 13.38 6.59
C ILE A 283 -14.85 13.25 7.91
N CYS A 284 -14.98 14.23 8.80
CA CYS A 284 -14.26 14.29 10.07
C CYS A 284 -12.75 14.03 9.92
N ASN A 285 -12.17 14.55 8.83
CA ASN A 285 -10.76 14.40 8.44
C ASN A 285 -10.26 12.93 8.36
N GLY A 286 -11.16 11.95 8.31
CA GLY A 286 -10.83 10.51 8.39
C GLY A 286 -10.58 9.97 9.80
N ALA A 287 -10.79 10.79 10.84
CA ALA A 287 -10.55 10.49 12.26
C ALA A 287 -11.80 10.76 13.14
N GLY A 288 -12.98 10.49 12.58
CA GLY A 288 -14.24 10.46 13.31
C GLY A 288 -15.40 9.87 12.49
N GLN A 289 -16.59 9.88 13.10
CA GLN A 289 -17.88 9.56 12.46
C GLN A 289 -18.79 10.78 12.44
N CYS A 290 -19.46 11.06 11.31
CA CYS A 290 -20.44 12.13 11.22
C CYS A 290 -21.81 11.68 11.75
N ARG A 291 -22.22 12.20 12.91
CA ARG A 291 -23.52 11.96 13.57
C ARG A 291 -24.40 13.20 13.40
N CYS A 292 -25.42 13.07 12.56
CA CYS A 292 -26.35 14.17 12.20
C CYS A 292 -25.67 15.53 11.97
N GLY A 293 -24.59 15.56 11.18
CA GLY A 293 -23.89 16.79 10.83
C GLY A 293 -22.88 17.31 11.86
N GLN A 294 -22.61 16.55 12.93
CA GLN A 294 -21.54 16.81 13.89
C GLN A 294 -20.52 15.66 13.88
N CYS A 295 -19.23 15.97 14.04
CA CYS A 295 -18.20 14.95 14.13
C CYS A 295 -18.05 14.40 15.55
N GLN A 296 -18.09 13.07 15.67
CA GLN A 296 -17.69 12.33 16.85
C GLN A 296 -16.31 11.71 16.57
N CYS A 297 -15.27 12.21 17.21
CA CYS A 297 -13.89 11.75 16.98
C CYS A 297 -13.62 10.40 17.64
N ASP A 298 -12.67 9.63 17.09
CA ASP A 298 -12.52 8.21 17.44
C ASP A 298 -11.73 7.96 18.75
N ALA A 299 -11.03 8.97 19.27
CA ALA A 299 -10.31 8.92 20.55
C ALA A 299 -10.29 10.30 21.21
N ASP A 300 -10.22 10.34 22.54
CA ASP A 300 -10.35 11.58 23.33
C ASP A 300 -9.23 12.63 23.08
N TYR A 301 -8.08 12.19 22.56
CA TYR A 301 -6.98 13.07 22.16
C TYR A 301 -7.15 13.63 20.73
N ILE A 302 -8.09 13.14 19.94
CA ILE A 302 -8.42 13.65 18.61
C ILE A 302 -9.57 14.66 18.74
N THR A 303 -9.31 15.90 18.36
CA THR A 303 -10.16 17.06 18.70
C THR A 303 -10.38 17.99 17.50
N GLY A 304 -11.17 19.04 17.71
CA GLY A 304 -11.57 20.00 16.66
C GLY A 304 -12.93 19.68 16.05
N LYS A 305 -13.53 20.67 15.36
CA LYS A 305 -14.89 20.54 14.77
C LYS A 305 -14.97 19.40 13.75
N PHE A 306 -13.85 19.12 13.08
CA PHE A 306 -13.72 18.13 12.02
C PHE A 306 -12.73 17.02 12.39
N CYS A 307 -12.44 16.81 13.69
CA CYS A 307 -11.45 15.86 14.18
C CYS A 307 -10.06 16.07 13.53
N GLU A 308 -9.70 17.34 13.32
CA GLU A 308 -8.47 17.72 12.60
C GLU A 308 -7.22 17.84 13.48
N CYS A 309 -7.38 17.81 14.81
CA CYS A 309 -6.31 18.10 15.77
C CYS A 309 -5.94 16.85 16.56
N ASP A 310 -4.75 16.30 16.28
CA ASP A 310 -4.12 15.30 17.12
C ASP A 310 -3.46 15.94 18.36
N GLY A 311 -3.85 15.44 19.54
CA GLY A 311 -3.30 15.81 20.84
C GLY A 311 -2.06 15.01 21.27
N VAL A 312 -1.48 14.14 20.42
CA VAL A 312 -0.18 13.48 20.72
C VAL A 312 0.97 13.86 19.78
N SER A 313 0.73 14.57 18.67
CA SER A 313 1.76 15.03 17.71
C SER A 313 2.55 16.27 18.14
N CYS A 314 2.71 16.55 19.44
CA CYS A 314 3.49 17.71 19.93
C CYS A 314 4.98 17.41 20.11
N PRO A 315 5.84 18.44 20.15
CA PRO A 315 7.25 18.31 20.52
C PRO A 315 7.49 17.57 21.85
N VAL A 316 8.62 16.86 21.92
CA VAL A 316 9.02 16.00 23.06
C VAL A 316 10.43 16.38 23.49
N HIS A 317 10.60 16.77 24.76
CA HIS A 317 11.89 17.07 25.40
C HIS A 317 12.15 16.06 26.53
N ASP A 318 13.34 15.48 26.60
CA ASP A 318 13.70 14.41 27.56
C ASP A 318 12.66 13.27 27.70
N GLY A 319 12.04 12.88 26.58
CA GLY A 319 11.00 11.86 26.54
C GLY A 319 9.62 12.31 27.06
N LYS A 320 9.45 13.59 27.41
CA LYS A 320 8.19 14.20 27.85
C LYS A 320 7.61 15.10 26.77
N MET A 321 6.36 14.87 26.40
CA MET A 321 5.61 15.78 25.53
C MET A 321 5.45 17.15 26.20
N CYS A 322 5.73 18.22 25.47
CA CYS A 322 5.73 19.59 25.99
C CYS A 322 6.53 19.76 27.30
N ALA A 323 7.65 19.03 27.44
CA ALA A 323 8.49 18.92 28.64
C ALA A 323 7.76 18.49 29.94
N ALA A 324 6.47 18.15 29.86
CA ALA A 324 5.49 18.12 30.95
C ALA A 324 5.23 19.46 31.66
N ASN A 325 5.49 20.59 30.98
CA ASN A 325 5.20 21.96 31.44
C ASN A 325 4.19 22.68 30.51
N GLY A 326 3.30 21.93 29.86
CA GLY A 326 2.36 22.46 28.86
C GLY A 326 1.40 21.42 28.33
N GLN A 327 0.24 21.87 27.85
CA GLN A 327 -0.77 21.03 27.21
C GLN A 327 -0.50 20.92 25.71
N CYS A 328 -0.54 19.71 25.15
CA CYS A 328 -0.55 19.55 23.70
C CYS A 328 -1.92 19.95 23.12
N VAL A 329 -1.92 20.91 22.20
CA VAL A 329 -3.11 21.42 21.51
C VAL A 329 -2.84 21.44 20.01
N CYS A 330 -3.43 20.50 19.27
CA CYS A 330 -3.34 20.43 17.81
C CYS A 330 -1.89 20.42 17.27
N GLY A 331 -1.02 19.57 17.85
CA GLY A 331 0.40 19.49 17.52
C GLY A 331 1.28 20.66 17.99
N THR A 332 0.72 21.65 18.70
CA THR A 332 1.46 22.78 19.31
C THR A 332 1.40 22.68 20.84
N CYS A 333 2.52 22.92 21.52
CA CYS A 333 2.53 23.01 22.98
C CYS A 333 2.00 24.37 23.46
N GLN A 334 0.97 24.35 24.29
CA GLN A 334 0.49 25.51 25.05
C GLN A 334 1.08 25.45 26.45
N CYS A 335 2.12 26.24 26.71
CA CYS A 335 2.89 26.19 27.95
C CYS A 335 2.11 26.71 29.17
N GLU A 336 2.47 26.18 30.34
CA GLU A 336 2.01 26.66 31.64
C GLU A 336 2.70 27.98 32.03
N GLU A 337 2.15 28.69 33.01
CA GLU A 337 2.66 30.00 33.42
C GLU A 337 4.10 29.89 33.97
N GLY A 338 5.03 30.65 33.37
CA GLY A 338 6.46 30.58 33.68
C GLY A 338 7.27 29.65 32.78
N PHE A 339 6.67 29.09 31.72
CA PHE A 339 7.37 28.31 30.70
C PHE A 339 7.09 28.82 29.28
N SER A 340 8.09 28.71 28.41
CA SER A 340 8.06 29.19 27.03
C SER A 340 8.86 28.29 26.07
N GLY A 341 8.95 28.70 24.80
CA GLY A 341 9.52 27.88 23.71
C GLY A 341 8.48 26.97 23.04
N ALA A 342 8.88 26.30 21.96
CA ALA A 342 7.97 25.46 21.16
C ALA A 342 7.59 24.12 21.82
N ASP A 343 8.34 23.72 22.84
CA ASP A 343 8.22 22.46 23.58
C ASP A 343 8.08 22.66 25.10
N CYS A 344 7.94 23.91 25.57
CA CYS A 344 7.85 24.29 26.98
C CYS A 344 9.03 23.83 27.86
N SER A 345 10.19 23.55 27.26
CA SER A 345 11.44 23.24 27.98
C SER A 345 12.07 24.47 28.65
N CYS A 346 11.79 25.66 28.12
CA CYS A 346 12.37 26.92 28.57
C CYS A 346 11.62 27.41 29.81
N ALA A 347 12.28 27.52 30.96
CA ALA A 347 11.74 28.22 32.12
C ALA A 347 12.01 29.73 31.98
N ASP A 348 10.98 30.54 32.24
CA ASP A 348 11.06 32.01 32.24
C ASP A 348 11.71 32.57 33.53
N ASP A 349 12.10 31.70 34.46
CA ASP A 349 12.81 32.09 35.68
C ASP A 349 14.22 32.60 35.38
N SER A 350 14.37 33.92 35.42
CA SER A 350 15.66 34.61 35.31
C SER A 350 16.54 34.52 36.57
N THR A 351 16.07 33.94 37.68
CA THR A 351 16.82 33.89 38.95
C THR A 351 18.22 33.26 38.82
N PRO A 352 18.44 32.16 38.07
CA PRO A 352 19.78 31.60 37.87
C PRO A 352 20.72 32.51 37.06
N CYS A 353 20.18 33.48 36.32
CA CYS A 353 20.93 34.49 35.57
C CYS A 353 21.27 35.75 36.39
N LEU A 354 20.82 35.88 37.65
CA LEU A 354 21.04 37.07 38.47
C LEU A 354 22.38 37.04 39.20
N GLU A 355 23.20 38.06 38.99
CA GLU A 355 24.35 38.37 39.85
C GLU A 355 24.27 39.82 40.33
N GLY A 356 24.46 40.06 41.63
CA GLY A 356 24.28 41.39 42.23
C GLY A 356 22.87 42.00 42.11
N GLY A 357 21.87 41.22 41.65
CA GLY A 357 20.54 41.70 41.28
C GLY A 357 20.41 42.18 39.83
N ILE A 358 21.42 41.94 38.98
CA ILE A 358 21.44 42.29 37.56
C ILE A 358 21.44 41.00 36.73
N VAL A 359 20.51 40.88 35.78
CA VAL A 359 20.45 39.75 34.84
C VAL A 359 21.69 39.78 33.95
N CYS A 360 22.46 38.70 33.97
CA CYS A 360 23.68 38.50 33.18
C CYS A 360 24.68 39.67 33.30
N ASN A 361 24.76 40.32 34.48
CA ASN A 361 25.54 41.54 34.74
C ASN A 361 25.31 42.69 33.73
N GLY A 362 24.22 42.66 32.94
CA GLY A 362 23.97 43.58 31.82
C GLY A 362 24.76 43.27 30.53
N ASN A 363 25.57 42.22 30.53
CA ASN A 363 26.49 41.83 29.44
C ASN A 363 25.96 40.64 28.61
N GLY A 364 24.67 40.34 28.66
CA GLY A 364 24.06 39.23 27.91
C GLY A 364 22.54 39.16 28.07
N ALA A 365 21.91 38.22 27.37
CA ALA A 365 20.51 37.86 27.54
C ALA A 365 20.39 36.60 28.41
N CYS A 366 19.31 36.47 29.18
CA CYS A 366 18.98 35.22 29.87
C CYS A 366 18.02 34.42 29.00
N GLU A 367 18.44 33.25 28.54
CA GLU A 367 17.66 32.33 27.72
C GLU A 367 17.55 31.00 28.48
N CYS A 368 16.31 30.60 28.82
CA CYS A 368 16.00 29.36 29.53
C CYS A 368 16.83 29.14 30.82
N GLY A 369 16.94 30.18 31.66
CA GLY A 369 17.71 30.15 32.90
C GLY A 369 19.23 30.14 32.73
N LYS A 370 19.77 30.44 31.53
CA LYS A 370 21.21 30.53 31.26
C LYS A 370 21.56 31.82 30.54
N CYS A 371 22.67 32.46 30.92
CA CYS A 371 23.13 33.64 30.21
C CYS A 371 23.82 33.31 28.88
N VAL A 372 23.37 34.00 27.82
CA VAL A 372 24.02 34.11 26.51
C VAL A 372 24.75 35.45 26.48
N CYS A 373 26.07 35.41 26.57
CA CYS A 373 26.90 36.60 26.72
C CYS A 373 27.21 37.31 25.40
N ASN A 374 27.30 38.63 25.48
CA ASN A 374 27.80 39.48 24.40
C ASN A 374 29.30 39.20 24.18
N SER A 375 29.78 39.44 22.95
CA SER A 375 31.20 39.26 22.59
C SER A 375 32.14 40.00 23.55
N GLY A 376 33.19 39.31 24.02
CA GLY A 376 34.12 39.83 25.03
C GLY A 376 33.68 39.59 26.49
N PHE A 377 32.58 38.85 26.72
CA PHE A 377 32.12 38.49 28.07
C PHE A 377 31.80 37.00 28.20
N GLY A 378 31.95 36.45 29.41
CA GLY A 378 31.73 35.04 29.70
C GLY A 378 31.48 34.74 31.19
N GLY A 379 31.52 33.46 31.52
CA GLY A 379 31.04 32.94 32.81
C GLY A 379 29.52 32.70 32.82
N PRO A 380 28.97 32.08 33.89
CA PRO A 380 27.55 31.70 33.95
C PRO A 380 26.59 32.90 33.93
N THR A 381 27.10 34.08 34.26
CA THR A 381 26.39 35.35 34.50
C THR A 381 26.99 36.50 33.69
N CYS A 382 27.87 36.25 32.71
CA CYS A 382 28.57 37.27 31.91
C CYS A 382 29.38 38.32 32.71
N GLY A 383 29.81 37.95 33.93
CA GLY A 383 30.59 38.81 34.83
C GLY A 383 32.10 38.87 34.54
N THR A 384 32.65 37.92 33.78
CA THR A 384 34.08 37.92 33.41
C THR A 384 34.29 38.45 32.00
N VAL A 385 35.27 39.34 31.81
CA VAL A 385 35.76 39.69 30.46
C VAL A 385 36.45 38.47 29.85
N GLN A 386 36.20 38.23 28.57
CA GLN A 386 37.00 37.33 27.74
C GLN A 386 37.90 38.18 26.86
N ASP A 387 39.15 38.35 27.29
CA ASP A 387 40.18 38.96 26.46
C ASP A 387 40.44 38.06 25.25
N ALA A 388 40.26 38.61 24.06
CA ALA A 388 40.57 37.93 22.81
C ALA A 388 41.96 38.36 22.35
N ASP A 389 42.97 37.54 22.64
CA ASP A 389 44.23 37.43 21.89
C ASP A 389 45.00 36.20 22.39
N ASP A 390 45.29 35.25 21.49
CA ASP A 390 46.38 34.24 21.62
C ASP A 390 46.61 33.51 20.27
N GLU A 391 46.58 34.27 19.15
CA GLU A 391 47.21 33.82 17.87
C GLU A 391 48.69 34.25 17.85
N GLU A 392 49.55 33.63 18.68
CA GLU A 392 51.00 33.75 18.48
C GLU A 392 51.46 32.89 17.28
N ILE A 393 51.71 33.56 16.16
CA ILE A 393 52.33 32.97 14.97
C ILE A 393 53.84 32.82 15.21
N GLU A 394 54.27 31.72 15.85
CA GLU A 394 55.68 31.30 15.85
C GLU A 394 56.09 30.90 14.42
N SER A 395 56.95 31.73 13.80
CA SER A 395 57.37 31.57 12.41
C SER A 395 58.42 30.48 12.22
N ALA A 396 58.19 29.53 11.31
CA ALA A 396 59.11 28.45 11.01
C ALA A 396 60.43 28.91 10.32
N PRO A 397 61.60 28.36 10.74
CA PRO A 397 62.80 28.25 9.92
C PRO A 397 62.88 26.87 9.23
N SER A 398 63.73 26.74 8.22
CA SER A 398 63.74 25.63 7.24
C SER A 398 65.00 24.75 7.27
N ALA A 399 64.81 23.42 7.19
CA ALA A 399 65.65 22.38 6.53
C ALA A 399 67.17 22.27 6.89
N GLU A 400 67.91 21.17 6.68
CA GLU A 400 67.77 19.94 5.88
C GLU A 400 68.20 18.66 6.67
N ASP A 401 68.57 17.56 5.97
CA ASP A 401 69.32 16.35 6.41
C ASP A 401 68.63 15.16 7.15
N ASP A 402 67.83 14.42 6.36
CA ASP A 402 67.87 12.95 6.13
C ASP A 402 68.49 11.98 7.17
N LYS A 403 67.67 11.03 7.66
CA LYS A 403 67.90 9.56 7.53
C LYS A 403 66.70 8.69 7.94
N GLY A 404 66.72 7.42 7.51
CA GLY A 404 65.77 6.36 7.90
C GLY A 404 65.91 5.88 9.36
N GLU A 405 65.30 4.76 9.77
CA GLU A 405 64.88 3.58 8.99
C GLU A 405 63.49 3.03 9.42
N GLU A 406 63.25 1.74 9.14
CA GLU A 406 62.03 0.92 9.28
C GLU A 406 61.64 0.69 10.79
N GLU A 407 60.54 0.03 11.21
CA GLU A 407 59.88 -1.17 10.67
C GLU A 407 58.43 -1.36 11.22
N TYR A 408 57.96 -2.62 11.20
CA TYR A 408 56.63 -3.20 11.50
C TYR A 408 56.23 -3.15 13.01
N GLU A 409 55.11 -3.68 13.55
CA GLU A 409 54.12 -4.68 13.06
C GLU A 409 52.72 -4.53 13.70
N THR A 410 51.77 -5.40 13.32
CA THR A 410 50.44 -5.57 13.94
C THR A 410 50.20 -7.01 14.40
N GLU A 411 49.86 -7.20 15.68
CA GLU A 411 49.27 -8.40 16.28
C GLU A 411 48.15 -7.92 17.24
N ASP A 412 46.93 -8.46 17.36
CA ASP A 412 46.26 -9.72 16.95
C ASP A 412 46.58 -10.98 17.80
N ASN A 413 45.64 -11.94 17.76
CA ASN A 413 45.46 -13.15 18.59
C ASN A 413 44.79 -12.90 19.96
N GLY A 414 43.81 -13.71 20.38
CA GLY A 414 43.19 -14.81 19.64
C GLY A 414 42.10 -15.61 20.38
N ASP A 415 41.49 -16.50 19.59
CA ASP A 415 40.62 -17.65 19.90
C ASP A 415 41.23 -18.61 20.97
N THR A 416 40.58 -19.56 21.67
CA THR A 416 39.31 -20.31 21.47
C THR A 416 38.78 -20.90 22.81
N THR A 417 37.57 -21.49 22.79
CA THR A 417 37.10 -22.68 23.58
C THR A 417 36.77 -22.62 25.09
N ALA A 418 35.51 -23.04 25.36
CA ALA A 418 35.08 -24.10 26.30
C ALA A 418 34.90 -23.85 27.82
N GLU A 419 33.87 -24.52 28.34
CA GLU A 419 33.45 -24.73 29.73
C GLU A 419 34.33 -25.85 30.41
N PRO A 420 34.10 -26.29 31.69
CA PRO A 420 33.00 -25.97 32.62
C PRO A 420 33.33 -25.86 34.14
N ALA A 421 32.27 -25.58 34.92
CA ALA A 421 32.05 -26.01 36.31
C ALA A 421 32.96 -25.39 37.42
N GLU A 422 32.71 -25.48 38.73
CA GLU A 422 31.69 -26.19 39.56
C GLU A 422 31.16 -25.26 40.69
N ASP A 423 29.90 -25.49 41.13
CA ASP A 423 29.41 -25.63 42.54
C ASP A 423 29.65 -24.48 43.57
N SER A 424 28.94 -24.31 44.70
CA SER A 424 27.91 -25.09 45.42
C SER A 424 26.78 -24.16 45.92
N SER A 425 25.50 -24.55 45.85
CA SER A 425 24.67 -25.14 46.94
C SER A 425 24.16 -24.11 48.00
N ASP A 426 23.09 -24.36 48.77
CA ASP A 426 22.44 -25.63 49.07
C ASP A 426 20.89 -25.56 49.16
N SER A 427 20.25 -26.55 48.52
CA SER A 427 19.11 -27.43 48.87
C SER A 427 18.14 -27.09 50.04
N SER A 428 17.05 -27.83 50.36
CA SER A 428 16.52 -29.19 50.15
C SER A 428 15.01 -29.17 50.54
N GLU A 429 14.09 -30.16 50.39
CA GLU A 429 13.80 -31.41 49.63
C GLU A 429 12.33 -31.79 50.06
N SER A 430 11.52 -32.72 49.55
CA SER A 430 11.27 -33.50 48.31
C SER A 430 9.87 -34.17 48.52
N ALA A 431 9.26 -35.13 47.80
CA ALA A 431 9.59 -36.02 46.68
C ALA A 431 8.25 -36.39 45.95
N GLU A 432 8.20 -36.69 44.64
CA GLU A 432 8.25 -38.03 43.99
C GLU A 432 7.02 -38.98 44.22
N ALA A 433 6.52 -39.76 43.25
CA ALA A 433 6.84 -39.92 41.81
C ALA A 433 5.70 -40.58 40.99
N GLU A 434 5.54 -40.17 39.71
CA GLU A 434 5.62 -40.93 38.42
C GLU A 434 5.38 -42.48 38.34
N PRO A 435 5.28 -43.15 37.15
CA PRO A 435 5.46 -42.67 35.75
C PRO A 435 4.49 -43.15 34.62
N SER A 436 4.72 -42.59 33.42
CA SER A 436 4.59 -43.18 32.05
C SER A 436 3.22 -43.20 31.33
N GLY A 437 3.13 -43.11 29.98
CA GLY A 437 4.17 -42.99 28.93
C GLY A 437 3.55 -42.83 27.50
N SER A 438 4.35 -42.60 26.43
CA SER A 438 3.83 -42.28 25.06
C SER A 438 4.63 -42.89 23.88
N SER A 439 4.06 -42.98 22.66
CA SER A 439 4.83 -43.00 21.37
C SER A 439 4.03 -42.92 20.03
N ARG A 440 4.34 -41.88 19.23
CA ARG A 440 4.72 -41.85 17.78
C ARG A 440 3.97 -42.63 16.64
N LEU A 441 3.30 -41.84 15.76
CA LEU A 441 3.50 -41.65 14.28
C LEU A 441 3.23 -42.74 13.18
N TRP A 442 3.07 -42.22 11.95
CA TRP A 442 2.60 -42.74 10.62
C TRP A 442 3.57 -43.70 9.84
N PRO A 443 3.28 -44.29 8.62
CA PRO A 443 2.38 -43.83 7.53
C PRO A 443 1.66 -44.83 6.54
N SER A 444 0.79 -44.26 5.68
CA SER A 444 0.42 -44.55 4.25
C SER A 444 0.17 -45.97 3.66
N ALA A 445 -1.00 -46.17 3.01
CA ALA A 445 -1.17 -46.64 1.58
C ALA A 445 -2.64 -46.95 1.13
N LEU A 446 -2.96 -46.67 -0.15
CA LEU A 446 -3.80 -47.38 -1.19
C LEU A 446 -5.04 -48.28 -0.82
N LEU A 447 -6.07 -48.53 -1.66
CA LEU A 447 -6.64 -47.94 -2.91
C LEU A 447 -7.95 -48.69 -3.34
N ILE A 448 -8.97 -47.97 -3.87
CA ILE A 448 -10.01 -48.41 -4.87
C ILE A 448 -11.14 -49.45 -4.53
N ALA A 449 -12.27 -49.29 -5.26
CA ALA A 449 -13.39 -50.23 -5.55
C ALA A 449 -14.43 -50.55 -4.44
N LEU A 450 -15.63 -51.08 -4.75
CA LEU A 450 -16.72 -50.73 -5.70
C LEU A 450 -17.85 -51.81 -5.61
N LEU A 451 -19.11 -51.37 -5.47
CA LEU A 451 -20.36 -52.05 -5.87
C LEU A 451 -20.90 -53.35 -5.18
N LEU A 452 -22.16 -53.20 -4.74
CA LEU A 452 -23.33 -54.08 -4.96
C LEU A 452 -23.63 -55.35 -4.11
N ALA A 453 -24.72 -55.19 -3.34
CA ALA A 453 -25.96 -56.00 -3.37
C ALA A 453 -26.00 -57.43 -2.79
N VAL A 454 -26.71 -57.55 -1.66
CA VAL A 454 -27.47 -58.77 -1.29
C VAL A 454 -28.87 -58.40 -0.78
N ARG A 455 -29.89 -58.78 -1.56
CA ARG A 455 -31.28 -59.14 -1.20
C ARG A 455 -31.92 -58.49 0.06
N ARG A 456 -33.05 -57.81 -0.14
CA ARG A 456 -34.34 -58.54 -0.17
C ARG A 456 -35.35 -57.91 -1.11
#